data_AF-A0A3Q8DK46-F1
#
_entry.id   AF-A0A3Q8DK46-F1
#
_cell.length_a   1.000
_cell.length_b   1.000
_cell.length_c   1.000
_cell.angle_alpha   90.00
_cell.angle_beta   90.00
_cell.angle_gamma   90.00
#
_symmetry.space_group_name_H-M   'P 1'
#
loop_
_entity.id
_entity.type
_entity.pdbx_description
1 polymer ?
#
loop_
_entity_poly.entity_id
_entity_poly.type
_entity_poly.pdbx_seq_one_letter_code
_entity_poly.pdbx_strand_id
1 'polypeptide(L)' 'MVNENELRARRNMIILMANGMPEALVMDADKLDDRMNDLFIEKIGCRNFDSEKEEANYVAGVEMMMFVDALQRLTRA' A
#
# COMPACT_ATOMS: atom_id res chain seq x y z
N MET A 1 15.20 12.68 11.50
CA MET A 1 14.17 11.63 11.67
C MET A 1 13.30 11.67 10.45
N VAL A 2 13.08 10.55 9.77
CA VAL A 2 12.14 10.49 8.65
C VAL A 2 10.72 10.37 9.23
N ASN A 3 9.77 11.15 8.70
CA ASN A 3 8.38 11.09 9.14
C ASN A 3 7.74 9.78 8.66
N GLU A 4 7.24 8.95 9.58
CA GLU A 4 6.65 7.64 9.27
C GLU A 4 5.42 7.74 8.37
N ASN A 5 4.61 8.79 8.56
CA ASN A 5 3.42 9.03 7.73
C ASN A 5 3.82 9.39 6.30
N GLU A 6 4.88 10.18 6.14
CA GLU A 6 5.40 10.53 4.82
C GLU A 6 5.99 9.31 4.11
N LEU A 7 6.67 8.42 4.85
CA LEU A 7 7.16 7.16 4.31
C LEU A 7 6.03 6.23 3.85
N ARG A 8 4.96 6.13 4.63
CA ARG A 8 3.77 5.35 4.25
C ARG A 8 3.14 5.91 2.98
N ALA A 9 2.87 7.21 2.92
CA ALA A 9 2.29 7.85 1.74
C ALA A 9 3.14 7.59 0.48
N ARG A 10 4.47 7.69 0.58
CA ARG A 10 5.37 7.39 -0.54
C ARG A 10 5.31 5.92 -0.98
N ARG A 11 5.22 4.96 -0.06
CA ARG A 11 5.04 3.54 -0.40
C ARG A 11 3.70 3.31 -1.10
N ASN A 12 2.63 3.87 -0.56
CA ASN A 12 1.28 3.76 -1.12
C ASN A 12 1.25 4.30 -2.55
N MET A 13 1.83 5.47 -2.78
CA MET A 13 1.98 6.03 -4.12
C MET A 13 2.70 5.08 -5.09
N ILE A 14 3.84 4.51 -4.69
CA ILE A 14 4.62 3.57 -5.52
C ILE A 14 3.81 2.31 -5.85
N ILE A 15 3.12 1.74 -4.85
CA ILE A 15 2.29 0.55 -5.03
C ILE A 15 1.15 0.81 -6.01
N LEU A 16 0.42 1.92 -5.82
CA LEU A 16 -0.72 2.29 -6.67
C LEU A 16 -0.27 2.54 -8.11
N MET A 17 0.85 3.24 -8.31
CA MET A 17 1.42 3.45 -9.65
C MET A 17 1.77 2.13 -10.35
N ALA A 18 2.40 1.19 -9.64
CA ALA A 18 2.73 -0.14 -10.18
C ALA A 18 1.50 -1.00 -10.49
N ASN A 19 0.33 -0.64 -9.93
CA ASN A 19 -0.96 -1.28 -10.22
C ASN A 19 -1.80 -0.49 -11.25
N GLY A 20 -1.18 0.44 -11.99
CA GLY A 20 -1.83 1.12 -13.11
C GLY A 20 -2.64 2.34 -12.72
N MET A 21 -2.40 2.94 -11.55
CA MET A 21 -3.04 4.17 -11.09
C MET A 21 -2.06 5.36 -11.15
N PRO A 22 -1.81 5.96 -12.33
CA PRO A 22 -0.89 7.08 -12.48
C PRO A 22 -1.33 8.34 -11.71
N GLU A 23 -2.63 8.48 -11.42
CA GLU A 23 -3.18 9.59 -10.64
C GLU A 23 -2.69 9.61 -9.17
N ALA A 24 -2.08 8.53 -8.67
CA ALA A 24 -1.52 8.48 -7.33
C ALA A 24 -0.43 9.56 -7.08
N LEU A 25 0.25 10.04 -8.14
CA LEU A 25 1.27 11.09 -8.04
C LEU A 25 0.76 12.43 -7.52
N VAL A 26 -0.54 12.70 -7.65
CA VAL A 26 -1.16 13.98 -7.27
C VAL A 26 -2.15 13.84 -6.11
N MET A 27 -2.23 12.66 -5.51
CA MET A 27 -3.08 12.39 -4.35
C MET A 27 -2.41 12.87 -3.06
N ASP A 28 -3.22 13.35 -2.14
CA ASP A 28 -2.82 13.57 -0.75
C ASP A 28 -2.72 12.23 0.00
N ALA A 29 -2.12 12.25 1.20
CA ALA A 29 -1.87 11.04 1.98
C ALA A 29 -3.17 10.28 2.31
N ASP A 30 -4.24 10.99 2.65
CA ASP A 30 -5.53 10.38 3.01
C ASP A 30 -6.13 9.63 1.82
N LYS A 31 -6.12 10.23 0.61
CA LYS A 31 -6.59 9.55 -0.60
C LYS A 31 -5.72 8.37 -0.99
N LEU A 32 -4.40 8.45 -0.77
CA LEU A 32 -3.50 7.33 -1.02
C LEU A 32 -3.85 6.15 -0.11
N ASP A 33 -4.16 6.41 1.15
CA ASP A 33 -4.59 5.39 2.11
C ASP A 33 -5.95 4.77 1.71
N ASP A 34 -6.92 5.59 1.31
CA ASP A 34 -8.22 5.11 0.81
C ASP A 34 -8.07 4.20 -0.41
N ARG A 35 -7.28 4.62 -1.41
CA ARG A 35 -7.03 3.83 -2.61
C ARG A 35 -6.25 2.56 -2.33
N MET A 36 -5.35 2.59 -1.35
CA MET A 36 -4.65 1.38 -0.90
C MET A 36 -5.61 0.40 -0.23
N ASN A 37 -6.58 0.86 0.54
CA ASN A 37 -7.63 0.00 1.10
C ASN A 37 -8.47 -0.65 0.00
N ASP A 38 -8.89 0.11 -1.02
CA ASP A 38 -9.60 -0.42 -2.19
C ASP A 38 -8.78 -1.54 -2.87
N LEU A 39 -7.50 -1.26 -3.14
CA LEU A 39 -6.58 -2.20 -3.79
C LEU A 39 -6.34 -3.45 -2.93
N PHE A 40 -6.22 -3.28 -1.62
CA PHE A 40 -6.06 -4.38 -0.67
C PHE A 40 -7.27 -5.32 -0.72
N ILE A 41 -8.47 -4.76 -0.69
CA ILE A 41 -9.72 -5.51 -0.83
C ILE A 41 -9.77 -6.24 -2.17
N GLU A 42 -9.38 -5.58 -3.27
CA GLU A 42 -9.38 -6.18 -4.61
C GLU A 42 -8.39 -7.36 -4.72
N LYS A 43 -7.16 -7.20 -4.25
CA LYS A 43 -6.08 -8.19 -4.46
C LYS A 43 -6.08 -9.33 -3.46
N ILE A 44 -6.54 -9.07 -2.23
CA ILE A 44 -6.32 -9.96 -1.08
C ILE A 44 -7.63 -10.35 -0.42
N GLY A 45 -8.67 -9.52 -0.55
CA GLY A 45 -9.98 -9.76 0.02
C GLY A 45 -10.07 -9.39 1.49
N CYS A 46 -11.29 -9.43 2.02
CA CYS A 46 -11.56 -9.17 3.43
C CYS A 46 -11.30 -10.42 4.27
N ARG A 47 -10.67 -10.23 5.42
CA ARG A 47 -10.42 -11.28 6.42
C ARG A 47 -10.86 -10.80 7.79
N ASN A 48 -11.46 -11.70 8.57
CA ASN A 48 -11.72 -11.46 9.98
C ASN A 48 -10.46 -11.82 10.79
N PHE A 49 -10.10 -10.98 11.73
CA PHE A 49 -8.99 -11.18 12.66
C PHE A 49 -9.51 -11.34 14.07
N ASP A 50 -8.81 -12.14 14.88
CA ASP A 50 -9.19 -12.38 16.28
C ASP A 50 -8.65 -11.29 17.21
N SER A 51 -7.75 -10.43 16.72
CA SER A 51 -7.23 -9.26 17.45
C SER A 51 -6.72 -8.15 16.53
N GLU A 52 -6.80 -6.90 16.98
CA GLU A 52 -6.25 -5.72 16.28
C GLU A 52 -4.74 -5.84 16.03
N LYS A 53 -4.00 -6.49 16.94
CA LYS A 53 -2.55 -6.71 16.78
C LYS A 53 -2.25 -7.68 15.64
N GLU A 54 -3.06 -8.73 15.49
CA GLU A 54 -2.92 -9.68 14.39
C GLU A 54 -3.21 -8.99 13.05
N GLU A 55 -4.30 -8.23 12.99
CA GLU A 55 -4.68 -7.44 11.83
C GLU A 55 -3.57 -6.47 11.42
N ALA A 56 -3.08 -5.65 12.36
CA ALA A 56 -2.03 -4.67 12.07
C ALA A 56 -0.74 -5.32 11.52
N ASN A 57 -0.34 -6.46 12.08
CA ASN A 57 0.83 -7.20 11.59
C ASN A 57 0.59 -7.79 10.20
N TYR A 58 -0.61 -8.32 9.95
CA TYR A 58 -0.99 -8.86 8.65
C TYR A 58 -0.97 -7.76 7.58
N VAL A 59 -1.63 -6.64 7.84
CA VAL A 59 -1.69 -5.48 6.93
C VAL A 59 -0.28 -4.96 6.64
N ALA A 60 0.56 -4.79 7.66
CA ALA A 60 1.94 -4.34 7.46
C ALA A 60 2.77 -5.31 6.62
N GLY A 61 2.64 -6.62 6.84
CA GLY A 61 3.33 -7.64 6.06
C GLY A 61 2.90 -7.64 4.60
N VAL A 62 1.61 -7.49 4.35
CA VAL A 62 1.03 -7.38 3.01
C VAL A 62 1.47 -6.10 2.30
N GLU A 63 1.38 -4.93 2.95
CA GLU A 63 1.82 -3.65 2.39
C GLU A 63 3.28 -3.75 1.91
N MET A 64 4.14 -4.38 2.72
CA MET A 64 5.54 -4.58 2.38
C MET A 64 5.73 -5.54 1.19
N MET A 65 4.94 -6.62 1.11
CA MET A 65 4.97 -7.55 -0.03
C MET A 65 4.55 -6.84 -1.33
N MET A 66 3.46 -6.07 -1.29
CA MET A 66 2.98 -5.28 -2.43
C MET A 66 4.00 -4.22 -2.85
N PHE A 67 4.69 -3.60 -1.88
CA PHE A 67 5.76 -2.64 -2.16
C PHE A 67 6.94 -3.29 -2.88
N VAL A 68 7.41 -4.45 -2.43
CA VAL A 68 8.51 -5.17 -3.09
C VAL A 68 8.14 -5.58 -4.50
N ASP A 69 6.93 -6.11 -4.72
CA ASP A 69 6.42 -6.45 -6.05
C ASP A 69 6.31 -5.21 -6.96
N ALA A 70 5.80 -4.10 -6.42
CA ALA A 70 5.73 -2.83 -7.13
C ALA A 70 7.12 -2.34 -7.59
N LEU A 71 8.11 -2.38 -6.71
CA LEU A 71 9.49 -2.05 -7.07
C LEU A 71 10.02 -2.96 -8.18
N GLN A 72 9.78 -4.26 -8.10
CA GLN A 72 10.22 -5.20 -9.15
C GLN A 72 9.57 -4.90 -10.49
N ARG A 73 8.27 -4.56 -10.54
CA ARG A 73 7.58 -4.21 -11.78
C ARG A 73 8.07 -2.91 -12.39
N LEU A 74 8.34 -1.90 -11.56
CA LEU A 74 8.80 -0.59 -12.02
C LEU A 74 10.28 -0.56 -12.41
N THR A 75 11.09 -1.49 -11.88
CA THR A 75 12.54 -1.52 -12.13
C THR A 75 13.00 -2.60 -13.11
N ARG A 76 12.12 -3.55 -13.46
CA ARG A 76 12.38 -4.48 -14.57
C ARG A 76 12.19 -3.76 -15.90
N ALA A 77 13.29 -3.19 -16.39
CA ALA A 77 13.48 -2.77 -17.78
C ALA A 77 13.63 -3.97 -18.73
#